data_AF-A0A8B7XJ61-F1
#
_entry.id   AF-A0A8B7XJ61-F1
#
_cell.length_a   1.000
_cell.length_b   1.000
_cell.length_c   1.000
_cell.angle_alpha   90.00
_cell.angle_beta   90.00
_cell.angle_gamma   90.00
#
_symmetry.space_group_name_H-M   'P 1'
#
loop_
_entity.id
_entity.type
_entity.pdbx_description
1 polymer ?
#
loop_
_entity_poly.entity_id
_entity_poly.type
_entity_poly.pdbx_seq_one_letter_code
_entity_poly.pdbx_strand_id
1 'polypeptide(L)'
;MTTLTDSCGVLRLWNHFPRFQDNLLKLISTTHLLEYLDGRGIAYTEHCQPSRVDVTECFDETSEKGGRVLDALLHILRFRETASFELQAEVMNCLASCSEKSGSRVFLTNDWDAVVASKPAE
;
A
#
# COMPACT_ATOMS: atom_id res chain seq x y z
N MET A 1 -7.48 1.69 14.80
CA MET A 1 -6.30 1.26 14.00
C MET A 1 -6.49 1.80 12.58
N THR A 2 -5.41 2.19 11.89
CA THR A 2 -5.48 2.58 10.47
C THR A 2 -5.05 1.41 9.59
N THR A 3 -5.89 1.00 8.67
CA THR A 3 -5.67 -0.12 7.74
C THR A 3 -5.79 0.35 6.31
N LEU A 4 -5.24 -0.41 5.36
CA LEU A 4 -5.43 -0.15 3.94
C LEU A 4 -6.76 -0.75 3.49
N THR A 5 -7.52 0.02 2.70
CA THR A 5 -8.73 -0.49 2.04
C THR A 5 -8.37 -1.62 1.08
N ASP A 6 -9.24 -2.61 0.92
CA ASP A 6 -8.98 -3.77 0.06
C ASP A 6 -8.76 -3.44 -1.43
N SER A 7 -9.24 -2.28 -1.86
CA SER A 7 -9.16 -1.81 -3.25
C SER A 7 -8.03 -0.82 -3.51
N CYS A 8 -7.20 -0.45 -2.53
CA CYS A 8 -6.14 0.54 -2.78
C CYS A 8 -4.95 -0.03 -3.57
N GLY A 9 -4.29 0.83 -4.33
CA GLY A 9 -3.17 0.48 -5.19
C GLY A 9 -1.97 -0.06 -4.43
N VAL A 10 -1.70 0.44 -3.21
CA VAL A 10 -0.64 -0.10 -2.36
C VAL A 10 -0.89 -1.59 -2.04
N LEU A 11 -2.11 -1.96 -1.66
CA LEU A 11 -2.44 -3.35 -1.37
C LEU A 11 -2.33 -4.24 -2.61
N ARG A 12 -2.79 -3.78 -3.77
CA ARG A 12 -2.61 -4.51 -5.03
C ARG A 12 -1.15 -4.73 -5.38
N LEU A 13 -0.31 -3.70 -5.22
CA LEU A 13 1.14 -3.79 -5.47
C LEU A 13 1.77 -4.87 -4.59
N TRP A 14 1.47 -4.84 -3.29
CA TRP A 14 2.00 -5.79 -2.31
C TRP A 14 1.47 -7.22 -2.49
N ASN A 15 0.22 -7.37 -2.93
CA ASN A 15 -0.35 -8.68 -3.26
C ASN A 15 0.28 -9.28 -4.53
N HIS A 16 0.74 -8.44 -5.47
CA HIS A 16 1.47 -8.91 -6.64
C HIS A 16 2.89 -9.40 -6.30
N PHE A 17 3.49 -8.85 -5.24
CA PHE A 17 4.83 -9.19 -4.78
C PHE A 17 4.84 -9.81 -3.37
N PRO A 18 4.27 -11.02 -3.18
CA PRO A 18 4.26 -11.68 -1.86
C PRO A 18 5.68 -11.93 -1.34
N ARG A 19 6.68 -11.99 -2.22
CA ARG A 19 8.11 -12.11 -1.89
C ARG A 19 8.69 -10.90 -1.14
N PHE A 20 8.00 -9.76 -1.12
CA PHE A 20 8.40 -8.58 -0.35
C PHE A 20 7.87 -8.61 1.10
N GLN A 21 6.96 -9.56 1.41
CA GLN A 21 6.44 -9.76 2.76
C GLN A 21 7.34 -10.73 3.53
N ASP A 22 7.50 -10.48 4.83
CA ASP A 22 8.22 -11.37 5.74
C ASP A 22 7.49 -11.51 7.08
N ASN A 23 8.13 -12.13 8.07
CA ASN A 23 7.54 -12.33 9.39
C ASN A 23 7.36 -11.04 10.19
N LEU A 24 8.09 -9.97 9.85
CA LEU A 24 8.06 -8.66 10.50
C LEU A 24 7.12 -7.69 9.78
N LEU A 25 6.86 -7.91 8.49
CA LEU A 25 6.06 -7.05 7.64
C LEU A 25 5.01 -7.87 6.90
N LYS A 26 3.83 -7.97 7.51
CA LYS A 26 2.62 -8.53 6.89
C LYS A 26 1.65 -7.42 6.58
N LEU A 27 1.14 -7.41 5.36
CA LEU A 27 0.13 -6.44 4.98
C LEU A 27 -1.23 -6.89 5.51
N ILE A 28 -1.79 -6.08 6.42
CA ILE A 28 -3.10 -6.32 7.01
C ILE A 28 -4.07 -5.31 6.40
N SER A 29 -5.07 -5.81 5.69
CA SER A 29 -6.15 -4.97 5.18
C SER A 29 -7.25 -4.77 6.22
N THR A 30 -8.16 -3.84 5.95
CA THR A 30 -9.30 -3.56 6.83
C THR A 30 -10.14 -4.81 7.06
N THR A 31 -10.39 -5.62 6.03
CA THR A 31 -11.19 -6.86 6.13
C THR A 31 -10.64 -7.82 7.17
N HIS A 32 -9.33 -8.03 7.23
CA HIS A 32 -8.70 -8.88 8.24
C HIS A 32 -8.95 -8.39 9.68
N LEU A 33 -8.99 -7.06 9.87
CA LEU A 33 -9.29 -6.45 11.16
C LEU A 33 -10.77 -6.59 11.52
N LEU A 34 -11.68 -6.36 10.56
CA LEU A 34 -13.12 -6.46 10.79
C LEU A 34 -13.54 -7.89 11.13
N GLU A 35 -13.06 -8.88 10.38
CA GLU A 35 -13.29 -10.31 10.66
C GLU A 35 -12.85 -10.70 12.07
N TYR A 36 -11.72 -10.15 12.54
CA TYR A 36 -11.25 -10.38 13.89
C TYR A 36 -12.17 -9.77 14.96
N LEU A 37 -12.66 -8.55 14.74
CA LEU A 37 -13.56 -7.86 15.67
C LEU A 37 -14.93 -8.53 15.72
N ASP A 38 -15.47 -8.91 14.56
CA ASP A 38 -16.73 -9.64 14.42
C ASP A 38 -16.65 -11.00 15.13
N GLY A 39 -15.57 -11.74 14.94
CA GLY A 39 -15.33 -13.01 15.63
C GLY A 39 -15.21 -12.89 17.15
N ARG A 40 -14.97 -11.69 17.67
CA ARG A 40 -14.91 -11.37 19.11
C ARG A 40 -16.19 -10.70 19.63
N GLY A 41 -17.17 -10.42 18.77
CA GLY A 41 -18.38 -9.67 19.13
C GLY A 41 -18.11 -8.24 19.58
N ILE A 42 -17.01 -7.62 19.12
CA ILE A 42 -16.63 -6.25 19.49
C ILE A 42 -17.27 -5.31 18.47
N ALA A 43 -18.16 -4.43 18.93
CA ALA A 43 -18.77 -3.42 18.06
C ALA A 43 -17.72 -2.39 17.62
N TYR A 44 -17.81 -1.94 16.37
CA TYR A 44 -16.92 -0.92 15.80
C TYR A 44 -17.65 0.02 14.85
N THR A 45 -16.98 1.12 14.52
CA THR A 45 -17.32 2.01 13.41
C THR A 45 -16.13 2.10 12.46
N GLU A 46 -16.41 2.16 11.17
CA GLU A 46 -15.43 2.24 10.10
C GLU A 46 -15.56 3.58 9.38
N HIS A 47 -14.42 4.23 9.13
CA HIS A 47 -14.35 5.49 8.40
C HIS A 47 -13.30 5.39 7.30
N CYS A 48 -13.76 5.28 6.06
CA CYS A 48 -12.89 5.32 4.90
C CYS A 48 -12.46 6.75 4.57
N GLN A 49 -11.17 6.94 4.27
CA GLN A 49 -10.59 8.21 3.85
C GLN A 49 -9.77 8.03 2.57
N PRO A 50 -10.15 8.72 1.48
CA PRO A 50 -9.37 8.72 0.25
C PRO A 50 -7.98 9.32 0.47
N SER A 51 -6.96 8.66 -0.05
CA SER A 51 -5.57 9.10 0.05
C SER A 51 -4.76 8.59 -1.13
N ARG A 52 -3.72 9.35 -1.48
CA ARG A 52 -2.89 9.06 -2.65
C ARG A 52 -1.45 9.48 -2.43
N VAL A 53 -0.54 8.70 -3.00
CA VAL A 53 0.89 9.00 -3.05
C VAL A 53 1.22 9.44 -4.47
N ASP A 54 1.87 10.59 -4.63
CA ASP A 54 2.41 10.99 -5.93
C ASP A 54 3.63 10.14 -6.26
N VAL A 55 3.51 9.33 -7.30
CA VAL A 55 4.54 8.41 -7.79
C VAL A 55 5.06 8.82 -9.16
N THR A 56 4.78 10.05 -9.61
CA THR A 56 5.19 10.55 -10.93
C THR A 56 6.68 10.41 -11.14
N GLU A 57 7.48 10.80 -10.14
CA GLU A 57 8.95 10.73 -10.22
C GLU A 57 9.50 9.30 -10.13
N CYS A 58 8.71 8.32 -9.67
CA CYS A 58 9.14 6.92 -9.67
C CYS A 58 9.38 6.40 -11.09
N PHE A 59 8.73 6.99 -12.09
CA PHE A 59 8.89 6.65 -13.52
C PHE A 59 10.05 7.40 -14.19
N ASP A 60 10.73 8.30 -13.48
CA ASP A 60 12.00 8.88 -13.91
C ASP A 60 13.16 8.12 -13.24
N GLU A 61 13.88 7.32 -14.03
CA GLU A 61 15.02 6.52 -13.58
C GLU A 61 16.15 7.38 -13.00
N THR A 62 16.26 8.65 -13.43
CA THR A 62 17.28 9.59 -12.95
C THR A 62 16.86 10.36 -11.70
N SER A 63 15.57 10.35 -11.34
CA SER A 63 15.09 11.05 -10.15
C SER A 63 15.47 10.30 -8.87
N GLU A 64 16.35 10.91 -8.08
CA GLU A 64 16.69 10.44 -6.73
C GLU A 64 15.47 10.41 -5.81
N LYS A 65 14.61 11.42 -5.90
CA LYS A 65 13.36 11.48 -5.12
C LYS A 65 12.42 10.34 -5.51
N GLY A 66 12.28 10.06 -6.81
CA GLY A 66 11.54 8.91 -7.31
C GLY A 66 12.06 7.59 -6.76
N GLY A 67 13.40 7.43 -6.74
CA GLY A 67 14.05 6.27 -6.11
C GLY A 67 13.69 6.12 -4.64
N ARG A 68 13.74 7.21 -3.85
CA ARG A 68 13.39 7.18 -2.41
C ARG A 68 11.91 6.87 -2.15
N VAL A 69 11.00 7.39 -2.99
CA VAL A 69 9.57 7.05 -2.89
C VAL A 69 9.36 5.57 -3.22
N LEU A 70 10.04 5.06 -4.25
CA LEU A 70 9.96 3.64 -4.62
C LEU A 70 10.47 2.74 -3.48
N ASP A 71 11.60 3.07 -2.87
CA ASP A 71 12.13 2.36 -1.70
C ASP A 71 11.13 2.32 -0.54
N ALA A 72 10.47 3.46 -0.26
CA ALA A 72 9.46 3.55 0.80
C ALA A 72 8.21 2.71 0.50
N LEU A 73 7.75 2.67 -0.76
CA LEU A 73 6.59 1.88 -1.17
C LEU A 73 6.85 0.37 -1.11
N LEU A 74 8.07 -0.06 -1.41
CA LEU A 74 8.46 -1.47 -1.48
C LEU A 74 9.05 -1.99 -0.18
N HIS A 75 9.39 -1.10 0.75
CA HIS A 75 10.16 -1.41 1.96
C HIS A 75 11.52 -2.08 1.64
N ILE A 76 12.15 -1.70 0.52
CA ILE A 76 13.47 -2.20 0.07
C ILE A 76 14.40 -1.00 -0.11
N LEU A 77 15.53 -1.01 0.58
CA LEU A 77 16.52 0.07 0.46
C LEU A 77 17.28 -0.02 -0.86
N ARG A 78 17.42 1.11 -1.56
CA ARG A 78 18.14 1.25 -2.82
C ARG A 78 17.66 0.23 -3.85
N PHE A 79 16.34 0.11 -4.03
CA PHE A 79 15.73 -0.92 -4.86
C PHE A 79 16.27 -0.90 -6.30
N ARG A 80 16.37 0.29 -6.91
CA ARG A 80 16.89 0.47 -8.28
C ARG A 80 18.34 -0.03 -8.47
N GLU A 81 19.10 -0.14 -7.39
CA GLU A 81 20.51 -0.49 -7.45
C GLU A 81 20.75 -1.96 -7.09
N THR A 82 19.82 -2.55 -6.34
CA THR A 82 19.94 -3.90 -5.78
C THR A 82 19.08 -4.93 -6.52
N ALA A 83 17.98 -4.50 -7.13
CA ALA A 83 17.08 -5.37 -7.87
C ALA A 83 17.63 -5.72 -9.26
N SER A 84 17.34 -6.93 -9.74
CA SER A 84 17.60 -7.30 -11.13
C SER A 84 16.78 -6.44 -12.09
N PHE A 85 17.27 -6.28 -13.32
CA PHE A 85 16.55 -5.53 -14.36
C PHE A 85 15.12 -6.06 -14.59
N GLU A 86 14.96 -7.39 -14.59
CA GLU A 86 13.65 -8.03 -14.73
C GLU A 86 12.70 -7.67 -13.58
N LEU A 87 13.19 -7.73 -12.33
CA LEU A 87 12.42 -7.36 -11.15
C LEU A 87 12.02 -5.89 -11.17
N GLN A 88 12.92 -5.00 -11.58
CA GLN A 88 12.61 -3.58 -11.70
C GLN A 88 11.52 -3.34 -12.74
N ALA A 89 11.63 -3.95 -13.94
CA ALA A 89 10.63 -3.82 -14.98
C ALA A 89 9.24 -4.34 -14.52
N GLU A 90 9.21 -5.49 -13.84
CA GLU A 90 7.98 -6.06 -13.27
C GLU A 90 7.34 -5.11 -12.25
N VAL A 91 8.13 -4.58 -11.31
CA VAL A 91 7.67 -3.63 -10.29
C VAL A 91 7.14 -2.34 -10.92
N MET A 92 7.84 -1.76 -11.89
CA MET A 92 7.39 -0.53 -12.53
C MET A 92 6.10 -0.72 -13.33
N ASN A 93 5.94 -1.88 -14.00
CA ASN A 93 4.69 -2.23 -14.68
C ASN A 93 3.54 -2.41 -13.69
N CYS A 94 3.78 -3.09 -12.57
CA CYS A 94 2.79 -3.26 -11.52
C CYS A 94 2.41 -1.93 -10.85
N LEU A 95 3.39 -1.07 -10.56
CA LEU A 95 3.15 0.27 -10.02
C LEU A 95 2.28 1.10 -10.97
N ALA A 96 2.55 1.04 -12.28
CA ALA A 96 1.73 1.72 -13.29
C ALA A 96 0.29 1.19 -13.33
N SER A 97 0.08 -0.13 -13.25
CA SER A 97 -1.26 -0.73 -13.26
C SER A 97 -2.03 -0.49 -11.95
N CYS A 98 -1.31 -0.29 -10.85
CA CYS A 98 -1.91 0.02 -9.54
C CYS A 98 -2.20 1.51 -9.35
N SER A 99 -1.71 2.39 -10.24
CA SER A 99 -1.81 3.84 -10.13
C SER A 99 -2.83 4.44 -11.10
N GLU A 100 -3.24 5.66 -10.80
CA GLU A 100 -4.15 6.47 -11.61
C GLU A 100 -3.43 7.69 -12.18
N LYS A 101 -3.77 8.09 -13.40
CA LYS A 101 -3.23 9.29 -14.03
C LYS A 101 -4.18 10.47 -13.81
N SER A 102 -3.62 11.61 -13.44
CA SER A 102 -4.33 12.89 -13.36
C SER A 102 -3.47 13.98 -14.01
N GLY A 103 -3.79 14.27 -15.27
CA GLY A 103 -2.95 15.13 -16.11
C GLY A 103 -1.57 14.51 -16.34
N SER A 104 -0.51 15.25 -16.02
CA SER A 104 0.88 14.79 -16.11
C SER A 104 1.36 14.02 -14.87
N ARG A 105 0.52 13.91 -13.83
CA ARG A 105 0.89 13.26 -12.57
C ARG A 105 0.32 11.85 -12.48
N VAL A 106 1.03 10.98 -11.79
CA VAL A 106 0.65 9.59 -11.52
C VAL A 106 0.51 9.42 -10.02
N PHE A 107 -0.62 8.89 -9.59
CA PHE A 107 -0.98 8.74 -8.18
C PHE A 107 -1.27 7.28 -7.86
N LEU A 108 -0.55 6.74 -6.89
CA LEU A 108 -0.87 5.43 -6.31
C LEU A 108 -1.94 5.65 -5.23
N THR A 109 -3.09 4.96 -5.34
CA THR A 109 -4.13 5.06 -4.31
C THR A 109 -3.64 4.35 -3.03
N ASN A 110 -3.83 5.05 -1.92
CA ASN A 110 -3.41 4.66 -0.57
C ASN A 110 -4.54 4.93 0.42
N ASP A 111 -5.77 4.71 -0.03
CA ASP A 111 -6.96 4.87 0.79
C ASP A 111 -6.84 4.02 2.06
N TRP A 112 -7.27 4.60 3.16
CA TRP A 112 -7.13 4.00 4.48
C TRP A 112 -8.44 4.07 5.25
N ASP A 113 -8.66 3.08 6.10
CA ASP A 113 -9.81 3.01 6.98
C ASP A 113 -9.38 3.26 8.42
N ALA A 114 -10.15 4.11 9.11
CA ALA A 114 -10.09 4.25 10.55
C ALA A 114 -11.14 3.33 11.16
N VAL A 115 -10.70 2.29 11.87
CA VAL A 115 -11.60 1.44 12.66
C VAL A 115 -11.55 1.86 14.13
N VAL A 116 -12.69 2.29 14.66
CA VAL A 116 -12.89 2.70 16.05
C VAL A 116 -13.73 1.65 16.76
N ALA A 117 -13.08 0.82 17.59
CA ALA A 117 -13.73 -0.20 18.40
C ALA A 117 -14.38 0.43 19.65
N SER A 118 -15.59 -0.01 19.96
CA SER A 118 -16.33 0.41 21.15
C SER A 118 -15.96 -0.48 22.34
N LYS A 119 -15.86 0.12 23.54
CA LYS A 119 -15.80 -0.66 24.77
C LYS A 119 -17.18 -1.32 24.98
N PRO A 120 -17.26 -2.64 25.27
CA PRO A 120 -18.51 -3.26 25.66
C PRO A 120 -19.08 -2.53 26.88
N ALA A 121 -20.40 -2.30 26.90
CA ALA A 121 -21.08 -1.83 28.10
C ALA A 121 -20.96 -2.92 29.18
N GLU A 122 -20.52 -2.53 30.37
CA GLU A 122 -20.48 -3.39 31.57
C GLU A 122 -21.89 -3.75 32.05
#